data_AF-A0A388NT96-F1
#
_entry.id   AF-A0A388NT96-F1
#
_cell.length_a   1.000
_cell.length_b   1.000
_cell.length_c   1.000
_cell.angle_alpha   90.00
_cell.angle_beta   90.00
_cell.angle_gamma   90.00
#
_symmetry.space_group_name_H-M   'P 1'
#
loop_
_entity.id
_entity.type
_entity.pdbx_description
1 polymer ?
#
loop_
_entity_poly.entity_id
_entity_poly.type
_entity_poly.pdbx_seq_one_letter_code
_entity_poly.pdbx_strand_id
1 'polypeptide(L)'
;MFTPRVFFELFLEHLVWFLLATMLCIFSATVPRFFQIEIFANIVEHSTFVGVMAIGLAIIIIAGNMDLSVESVAALAAMITGILFASHGVGLGIAFTPEWLVLPVSLLIALTVGGVIGASMAFLL
;
A
#
# COMPACT_ATOMS: atom_id res chain seq x y z
N MET A 1 -21.78 5.35 39.11
CA MET A 1 -22.82 4.94 38.13
C MET A 1 -22.24 5.24 36.75
N PHE A 2 -21.49 4.30 36.17
CA PHE A 2 -20.88 4.48 34.85
C PHE A 2 -21.97 4.36 33.80
N THR A 3 -22.36 5.49 33.20
CA THR A 3 -23.31 5.54 32.10
C THR A 3 -22.72 4.77 30.90
N PRO A 4 -23.47 3.87 30.24
CA PRO A 4 -22.94 3.07 29.12
C PRO A 4 -22.39 3.93 27.96
N ARG A 5 -22.82 5.19 27.86
CA ARG A 5 -22.34 6.16 26.88
C ARG A 5 -20.85 6.50 27.05
N VAL A 6 -20.38 6.66 28.29
CA VAL A 6 -18.97 7.01 28.59
C VAL A 6 -18.04 5.83 28.27
N PHE A 7 -18.51 4.60 28.48
CA PHE A 7 -17.77 3.38 28.08
C PHE A 7 -17.64 3.28 26.55
N PHE A 8 -18.70 3.60 25.81
CA PHE A 8 -18.67 3.63 24.35
C PHE A 8 -17.77 4.74 23.81
N GLU A 9 -17.79 5.95 24.39
CA GLU A 9 -16.87 7.04 24.02
C GLU A 9 -15.41 6.67 24.29
N LEU A 10 -15.09 6.13 25.48
CA LEU A 10 -13.73 5.66 25.79
C LEU A 10 -13.27 4.55 24.84
N PHE A 11 -14.19 3.65 24.46
CA PHE A 11 -13.91 2.57 23.51
C PHE A 11 -13.69 3.10 22.07
N LEU A 12 -14.49 4.07 21.62
CA LEU A 12 -14.33 4.74 20.33
C LEU A 12 -13.04 5.56 20.26
N GLU A 13 -12.65 6.21 21.36
CA GLU A 13 -11.44 7.02 21.47
C GLU A 13 -10.16 6.17 21.49
N HIS A 14 -10.22 4.95 22.06
CA HIS A 14 -9.12 3.98 22.08
C HIS A 14 -9.27 2.84 21.06
N LEU A 15 -10.18 3.00 20.10
CA LEU A 15 -10.56 1.94 19.16
C LEU A 15 -9.36 1.40 18.39
N VAL A 16 -8.44 2.27 17.99
CA VAL A 16 -7.21 1.89 17.26
C VAL A 16 -6.35 0.93 18.09
N TRP A 17 -6.14 1.24 19.37
CA TRP A 17 -5.36 0.38 20.27
C TRP A 17 -6.07 -0.96 20.52
N PHE A 18 -7.39 -0.93 20.66
CA PHE A 18 -8.19 -2.13 20.84
C PHE A 18 -8.18 -3.03 19.60
N LEU A 19 -8.32 -2.43 18.40
CA LEU A 19 -8.24 -3.12 17.13
C LEU A 19 -6.86 -3.77 16.94
N LEU A 20 -5.79 -3.02 17.23
CA LEU A 20 -4.41 -3.50 17.12
C LEU A 20 -4.17 -4.70 18.05
N ALA A 21 -4.57 -4.59 19.32
CA ALA A 21 -4.46 -5.69 20.28
C ALA A 21 -5.24 -6.93 19.83
N THR A 22 -6.46 -6.73 19.34
CA THR A 22 -7.33 -7.82 18.86
C THR A 22 -6.72 -8.51 17.64
N MET A 23 -6.24 -7.76 16.64
CA MET A 23 -5.57 -8.32 15.47
C MET A 23 -4.31 -9.10 15.85
N LEU A 24 -3.50 -8.56 16.76
CA LEU A 24 -2.26 -9.20 17.20
C LEU A 24 -2.53 -10.52 17.93
N CYS A 25 -3.57 -10.58 18.78
CA CYS A 25 -4.01 -11.83 19.42
C CYS A 25 -4.50 -12.87 18.39
N ILE A 26 -5.33 -12.47 17.43
CA ILE A 26 -5.87 -13.39 16.41
C ILE A 26 -4.76 -13.93 15.52
N PHE A 27 -3.84 -13.07 15.05
CA PHE A 27 -2.72 -13.52 14.22
C PHE A 27 -1.71 -14.34 15.01
N SER A 28 -1.47 -14.03 16.27
CA SER A 28 -0.64 -14.86 17.15
C SER A 28 -1.23 -16.25 17.39
N ALA A 29 -2.56 -16.40 17.41
CA ALA A 29 -3.22 -17.69 17.61
C ALA A 29 -3.39 -18.49 16.31
N THR A 30 -3.56 -17.81 15.17
CA THR A 30 -3.89 -18.45 13.89
C THR A 30 -2.65 -18.76 13.05
N VAL A 31 -1.58 -17.97 13.17
CA VAL A 31 -0.38 -18.10 12.34
C VAL A 31 0.77 -18.67 13.19
N PRO A 32 1.26 -19.89 12.87
CA PRO A 32 2.41 -20.44 13.56
C PRO A 32 3.63 -19.53 13.31
N ARG A 33 4.40 -19.24 14.37
CA ARG A 33 5.62 -18.40 14.29
C ARG A 33 5.36 -16.90 14.04
N PHE A 34 4.14 -16.40 14.23
CA PHE A 34 3.83 -14.96 14.10
C PHE A 34 4.57 -14.09 15.11
N PHE A 35 4.85 -14.63 16.31
CA PHE A 35 5.56 -13.96 17.39
C PHE A 35 7.10 -13.97 17.18
N GLN A 36 7.53 -13.66 15.97
CA GLN A 36 8.94 -13.44 15.65
C GLN A 36 9.20 -11.95 15.53
N ILE A 37 10.36 -11.51 16.05
CA ILE A 37 10.80 -10.12 15.98
C ILE A 37 10.86 -9.64 14.53
N GLU A 38 11.17 -10.53 13.59
CA GLU A 38 11.24 -10.26 12.15
C GLU A 38 9.91 -9.78 11.56
N ILE A 39 8.78 -10.35 11.98
CA ILE A 39 7.45 -9.91 11.50
C ILE A 39 7.10 -8.53 12.07
N PHE A 40 7.39 -8.29 13.36
CA PHE A 40 7.19 -6.98 13.96
C PHE A 40 8.08 -5.91 13.30
N ALA A 41 9.34 -6.23 13.03
CA ALA A 41 10.26 -5.35 12.31
C ALA A 41 9.72 -5.01 10.91
N ASN A 42 9.25 -6.01 10.16
CA ASN A 42 8.70 -5.82 8.83
C ASN A 42 7.44 -4.93 8.83
N ILE A 43 6.54 -5.11 9.81
CA ILE A 43 5.34 -4.26 9.95
C ILE A 43 5.73 -2.81 10.22
N VAL A 44 6.67 -2.58 11.15
CA VAL A 44 7.14 -1.23 11.50
C VAL A 44 7.84 -0.58 10.31
N GLU A 45 8.68 -1.32 9.59
CA GLU A 45 9.40 -0.83 8.41
C GLU A 45 8.43 -0.40 7.29
N HIS A 46 7.49 -1.27 6.92
CA HIS A 46 6.47 -0.95 5.91
C HIS A 46 5.57 0.22 6.33
N SER A 47 5.18 0.29 7.61
CA SER A 47 4.37 1.40 8.11
C SER A 47 5.14 2.72 8.12
N THR A 48 6.43 2.69 8.46
CA THR A 48 7.29 3.88 8.46
C THR A 48 7.49 4.41 7.04
N PHE A 49 7.69 3.53 6.06
CA PHE A 49 7.80 3.91 4.65
C PHE A 49 6.57 4.69 4.16
N VAL A 50 5.36 4.18 4.42
CA VAL A 50 4.12 4.86 4.04
C VAL A 50 3.95 6.19 4.79
N GLY A 51 4.32 6.24 6.08
CA GLY A 51 4.26 7.47 6.88
C GLY A 51 5.16 8.59 6.36
N VAL A 52 6.42 8.28 6.02
CA VAL A 52 7.36 9.26 5.46
C VAL A 52 6.88 9.76 4.10
N MET A 53 6.38 8.86 3.25
CA MET A 53 5.80 9.22 1.94
C MET A 53 4.61 10.19 2.09
N ALA A 54 3.71 9.95 3.04
CA ALA A 54 2.55 10.81 3.29
C ALA A 54 2.96 12.24 3.70
N ILE A 55 3.98 12.38 4.56
CA ILE A 55 4.50 13.69 4.97
C ILE A 55 5.10 14.43 3.77
N GLY A 56 5.88 13.73 2.93
CA GLY A 56 6.45 14.29 1.71
C GLY A 56 5.37 14.80 0.74
N LEU A 57 4.34 13.99 0.50
CA LEU A 57 3.21 14.37 -0.34
C LEU A 57 2.45 15.59 0.20
N ALA A 58 2.19 15.65 1.51
CA ALA A 58 1.50 16.77 2.13
C ALA A 58 2.22 18.11 1.89
N ILE A 59 3.56 18.14 2.01
CA ILE A 59 4.36 19.34 1.79
C ILE A 59 4.27 19.81 0.33
N ILE A 60 4.33 18.89 -0.63
CA ILE A 60 4.34 19.26 -2.05
C ILE A 60 2.94 19.71 -2.52
N ILE A 61 1.87 19.12 -1.99
CA ILE A 61 0.49 19.59 -2.22
C ILE A 61 0.33 21.03 -1.72
N ILE A 62 0.82 21.33 -0.50
CA ILE A 62 0.76 22.69 0.07
C ILE A 62 1.60 23.69 -0.75
N ALA A 63 2.72 23.23 -1.34
CA ALA A 63 3.56 24.06 -2.22
C ALA A 63 2.88 24.41 -3.56
N GLY A 64 1.71 23.84 -3.88
CA GLY A 64 0.85 24.24 -4.99
C GLY A 64 1.39 23.95 -6.39
N ASN A 65 2.51 23.22 -6.49
CA ASN A 65 3.18 22.90 -7.75
C ASN A 65 2.90 21.46 -8.24
N MET A 66 2.20 20.63 -7.46
CA MET A 66 1.76 19.31 -7.90
C MET A 66 0.25 19.24 -7.98
N ASP A 67 -0.24 18.80 -9.13
CA ASP A 67 -1.62 18.41 -9.34
C ASP A 67 -1.86 16.98 -8.79
N LEU A 68 -3.02 16.78 -8.16
CA LEU A 68 -3.46 15.47 -7.65
C LEU A 68 -3.67 14.45 -8.79
N SER A 69 -3.82 14.91 -10.04
CA SER A 69 -3.86 14.02 -11.21
C SER A 69 -2.61 13.14 -11.33
N VAL A 70 -1.42 13.66 -10.96
CA VAL A 70 -0.15 12.92 -11.02
C VAL A 70 -0.13 11.79 -9.98
N GLU A 71 -0.70 12.01 -8.80
CA GLU A 71 -0.78 11.00 -7.75
C GLU A 71 -1.65 9.82 -8.18
N SER A 72 -2.82 10.09 -8.78
CA SER A 72 -3.71 9.03 -9.27
C SER A 72 -3.08 8.19 -10.40
N VAL A 73 -2.26 8.80 -11.26
CA VAL A 73 -1.53 8.07 -12.32
C VAL A 73 -0.44 7.19 -11.71
N ALA A 74 0.31 7.71 -10.72
CA ALA A 74 1.31 6.92 -10.00
C ALA A 74 0.68 5.74 -9.26
N ALA A 75 -0.47 5.94 -8.61
CA ALA A 75 -1.23 4.88 -7.94
C ALA A 75 -1.74 3.81 -8.92
N LEU A 76 -2.25 4.22 -10.09
CA LEU A 76 -2.68 3.30 -11.15
C LEU A 76 -1.51 2.47 -11.68
N ALA A 77 -0.36 3.10 -11.96
CA ALA A 77 0.84 2.39 -12.40
C ALA A 77 1.34 1.39 -11.34
N ALA A 78 1.34 1.78 -10.06
CA ALA A 78 1.71 0.90 -8.96
C ALA A 78 0.77 -0.31 -8.82
N MET A 79 -0.55 -0.11 -8.95
CA MET A 79 -1.55 -1.18 -8.94
C MET A 79 -1.34 -2.17 -10.09
N ILE A 80 -1.12 -1.68 -11.32
CA ILE A 80 -0.86 -2.53 -12.48
C ILE A 80 0.43 -3.33 -12.28
N THR A 81 1.48 -2.68 -11.80
CA THR A 81 2.75 -3.36 -11.46
C THR A 81 2.53 -4.43 -10.39
N GLY A 82 1.79 -4.12 -9.33
CA GLY A 82 1.50 -5.05 -8.23
C GLY A 82 0.72 -6.29 -8.69
N ILE A 83 -0.28 -6.10 -9.56
CA ILE A 83 -1.04 -7.22 -10.15
C ILE A 83 -0.14 -8.11 -11.02
N LEU A 84 0.77 -7.50 -11.79
CA LEU A 84 1.73 -8.23 -12.62
C LEU A 84 2.79 -8.98 -11.81
N PHE A 85 3.15 -8.46 -10.63
CA PHE A 85 4.17 -9.05 -9.75
C PHE A 85 3.60 -10.13 -8.82
N ALA A 86 2.36 -9.98 -8.37
CA ALA A 86 1.69 -10.95 -7.50
C ALA A 86 1.33 -12.26 -8.22
N SER A 87 1.19 -12.21 -9.55
CA SER A 87 1.07 -13.41 -10.38
C SER A 87 2.46 -13.79 -10.88
N HIS A 88 2.90 -15.04 -10.70
CA HIS A 88 4.20 -15.57 -11.17
C HIS A 88 4.28 -15.66 -12.72
N GLY A 89 4.02 -14.56 -13.41
CA GLY A 89 3.60 -14.55 -14.80
C GLY A 89 2.34 -13.71 -14.90
N VAL A 90 2.44 -12.63 -15.67
CA VAL A 90 1.39 -11.69 -16.07
C VAL A 90 0.00 -12.25 -15.76
N GLY A 91 -0.78 -11.55 -14.93
CA GLY A 91 -2.14 -11.89 -14.50
C GLY A 91 -3.19 -12.11 -15.62
N LEU A 92 -2.73 -12.32 -16.86
CA LEU A 92 -3.41 -12.88 -18.02
C LEU A 92 -3.27 -14.41 -18.16
N GLY A 93 -2.67 -15.11 -17.19
CA GLY A 93 -2.49 -16.57 -17.25
C GLY A 93 -1.35 -17.02 -18.17
N ILE A 94 -0.40 -16.11 -18.47
CA ILE A 94 0.78 -16.41 -19.29
C ILE A 94 1.97 -16.58 -18.35
N ALA A 95 2.31 -17.82 -18.04
CA ALA A 95 3.53 -18.16 -17.30
C ALA A 95 4.73 -18.00 -18.24
N PHE A 96 5.56 -16.99 -18.00
CA PHE A 96 6.83 -16.86 -18.71
C PHE A 96 7.84 -17.84 -18.13
N THR A 97 8.21 -18.86 -18.90
CA THR A 97 9.43 -19.64 -18.70
C THR A 97 10.55 -18.86 -19.41
N PRO A 98 11.46 -18.12 -18.75
CA PRO A 98 11.98 -18.19 -17.38
C PRO A 98 11.48 -17.09 -16.40
N GLU A 99 11.52 -17.40 -15.10
CA GLU A 99 11.05 -16.57 -13.97
C GLU A 99 11.73 -15.18 -13.85
N TRP A 100 12.99 -15.07 -14.26
CA TRP A 100 13.73 -13.80 -14.23
C TRP A 100 13.20 -12.78 -15.25
N LEU A 101 12.44 -13.23 -16.26
CA LEU A 101 11.87 -12.37 -17.29
C LEU A 101 10.61 -11.63 -16.78
N VAL A 102 9.99 -12.10 -15.70
CA VAL A 102 8.81 -11.46 -15.09
C VAL A 102 9.16 -10.06 -14.55
N LEU A 103 10.35 -9.88 -13.98
CA LEU A 103 10.87 -8.60 -13.47
C LEU A 103 10.99 -7.51 -14.58
N PRO A 104 11.76 -7.71 -15.66
CA PRO A 104 11.89 -6.71 -16.71
C PRO A 104 10.59 -6.51 -17.51
N VAL A 105 9.79 -7.57 -17.70
CA VAL A 105 8.52 -7.47 -18.44
C VAL A 105 7.47 -6.71 -17.64
N SER A 106 7.32 -6.99 -16.34
CA SER A 106 6.40 -6.24 -15.48
C SER A 106 6.81 -4.77 -15.35
N LEU A 107 8.12 -4.49 -15.23
CA LEU A 107 8.65 -3.14 -15.23
C LEU A 107 8.36 -2.40 -16.54
N LEU A 108 8.57 -3.06 -17.69
CA LEU A 108 8.34 -2.46 -19.01
C LEU A 108 6.85 -2.21 -19.27
N ILE A 109 5.97 -3.13 -18.85
CA ILE A 109 4.51 -2.93 -18.93
C ILE A 109 4.07 -1.80 -17.99
N ALA A 110 4.56 -1.76 -16.76
CA ALA A 110 4.28 -0.69 -15.82
C ALA A 110 4.72 0.68 -16.36
N LEU A 111 5.94 0.76 -16.93
CA LEU A 111 6.50 2.00 -17.46
C LEU A 111 5.77 2.45 -18.73
N THR A 112 5.40 1.52 -19.60
CA THR A 112 4.64 1.84 -20.83
C THR A 112 3.23 2.29 -20.49
N VAL A 113 2.52 1.59 -19.61
CA VAL A 113 1.15 1.98 -19.23
C VAL A 113 1.16 3.28 -18.43
N GLY A 114 2.04 3.40 -17.43
CA GLY A 114 2.21 4.64 -16.65
C GLY A 114 2.64 5.82 -17.51
N GLY A 115 3.55 5.60 -18.46
CA GLY A 115 4.02 6.61 -19.41
C GLY A 115 2.94 7.07 -20.38
N VAL A 116 2.14 6.15 -20.94
CA VAL A 116 1.04 6.49 -21.85
C VAL A 116 -0.04 7.30 -21.14
N ILE A 117 -0.44 6.87 -19.93
CA ILE A 117 -1.48 7.55 -19.15
C ILE A 117 -0.98 8.91 -18.62
N GLY A 118 0.28 8.96 -18.18
CA GLY A 118 0.92 10.22 -17.78
C GLY A 118 1.04 11.21 -18.94
N ALA A 119 1.47 10.74 -20.12
CA ALA A 119 1.57 11.58 -21.31
C ALA A 119 0.21 12.06 -21.81
N SER A 120 -0.84 11.23 -21.74
CA SER A 120 -2.19 11.65 -22.10
C SER A 120 -2.75 12.71 -21.14
N MET A 121 -2.42 12.61 -19.85
CA MET A 121 -2.82 13.61 -18.86
C MET A 121 -2.05 14.92 -19.05
N ALA A 122 -0.75 14.83 -19.34
CA ALA A 122 0.08 16.00 -19.64
C ALA A 122 -0.32 16.72 -20.94
N PHE A 123 -0.95 16.02 -21.89
CA PHE A 123 -1.47 16.62 -23.12
C PHE A 123 -2.85 17.29 -22.93
N LEU A 124 -3.61 16.90 -21.89
CA LEU A 124 -4.94 17.42 -21.59
C LEU A 124 -4.95 18.61 -20.61
N LEU A 125 -3.83 18.87 -19.94
CA LEU A 125 -3.55 20.03 -19.09
C LEU A 125 -2.83 21.13 -19.89
#